data_AF-A0A060Y3A1-F1
#
_entry.id   AF-A0A060Y3A1-F1
#
_cell.length_a   1.000
_cell.length_b   1.000
_cell.length_c   1.000
_cell.angle_alpha   90.00
_cell.angle_beta   90.00
_cell.angle_gamma   90.00
#
_symmetry.space_group_name_H-M   'P 1'
#
loop_
_entity.id
_entity.type
_entity.pdbx_description
1 polymer ?
#
loop_
_entity_poly.entity_id
_entity_poly.type
_entity_poly.pdbx_seq_one_letter_code
_entity_poly.pdbx_strand_id
1 'polypeptide(L)'
;MCDGETPDLGDLEESERETVQVILDQCVGKDEDEIRSSLLSAFHLIVSAMDGMTDEGLSVLGSCCSPPVLLALQILVQHVAAGSGETLSLRDAGLAILTEEELYQRTERLFALSNVELTRLNEDAEFTVTSVICPGHLPLVMSIAVNGLACLG
;
A
#
# COMPACT_ATOMS: atom_id res chain seq x y z
N MET A 1 7.25 14.69 16.54
CA MET A 1 5.78 14.72 16.64
C MET A 1 5.41 16.19 16.57
N CYS A 2 4.54 16.58 15.64
CA CYS A 2 4.24 17.98 15.35
C CYS A 2 3.82 18.74 16.62
N ASP A 3 4.35 19.95 16.83
CA ASP A 3 4.21 20.75 18.06
C ASP A 3 2.81 21.35 18.28
N GLY A 4 1.75 20.70 17.77
CA GLY A 4 0.37 21.18 17.86
C GLY A 4 0.05 22.35 16.92
N GLU A 5 0.94 22.69 15.99
CA GLU A 5 0.68 23.68 14.95
C GLU A 5 -0.24 23.10 13.87
N THR A 6 -1.25 23.89 13.45
CA THR A 6 -2.09 23.56 12.31
C THR A 6 -1.25 23.62 11.03
N PRO A 7 -1.23 22.55 10.20
CA PRO A 7 -0.48 22.54 8.95
C PRO A 7 -0.94 23.68 8.04
N ASP A 8 0.01 24.40 7.44
CA ASP A 8 -0.30 25.36 6.38
C ASP A 8 -0.68 24.58 5.12
N LEU A 9 -1.95 24.70 4.73
CA LEU A 9 -2.48 24.04 3.53
C LEU A 9 -2.41 24.95 2.31
N GLY A 10 -1.77 26.14 2.39
CA GLY A 10 -1.77 27.22 1.39
C GLY A 10 -1.28 26.84 -0.01
N ASP A 11 -0.48 25.79 -0.15
CA ASP A 11 0.10 25.36 -1.42
C ASP A 11 -0.74 24.34 -2.21
N LEU A 12 -1.78 23.76 -1.61
CA LEU A 12 -2.64 22.74 -2.24
C LEU A 12 -3.69 23.35 -3.18
N GLU A 13 -4.31 22.57 -4.07
CA GLU A 13 -5.54 22.98 -4.76
C GLU A 13 -6.75 22.93 -3.81
N GLU A 14 -7.86 23.61 -4.17
CA GLU A 14 -9.06 23.67 -3.30
C GLU A 14 -9.67 22.27 -3.05
N SER A 15 -9.70 21.41 -4.06
CA SER A 15 -10.16 20.02 -3.96
C SER A 15 -9.26 19.15 -3.07
N GLU A 16 -7.95 19.36 -3.15
CA GLU A 16 -6.96 18.67 -2.32
C GLU A 16 -7.07 19.11 -0.87
N ARG A 17 -7.22 20.42 -0.63
CA ARG A 17 -7.46 20.98 0.71
C ARG A 17 -8.72 20.40 1.35
N GLU A 18 -9.82 20.34 0.61
CA GLU A 18 -11.08 19.78 1.11
C GLU A 18 -10.90 18.30 1.50
N THR A 19 -10.21 17.53 0.65
CA THR A 19 -9.93 16.10 0.90
C THR A 19 -9.05 15.91 2.14
N VAL A 20 -7.96 16.68 2.26
CA VAL A 20 -7.07 16.65 3.42
C VAL A 20 -7.82 17.06 4.69
N GLN A 21 -8.68 18.08 4.61
CA GLN A 21 -9.47 18.53 5.75
C GLN A 21 -10.45 17.45 6.21
N VAL A 22 -11.10 16.72 5.30
CA VAL A 22 -11.97 15.60 5.65
C VAL A 22 -11.21 14.49 6.40
N ILE A 23 -9.99 14.16 5.98
CA ILE A 23 -9.15 13.17 6.65
C ILE A 23 -8.75 13.67 8.05
N LEU A 24 -8.36 14.94 8.15
CA LEU A 24 -8.03 15.57 9.44
C LEU A 24 -9.23 15.60 10.37
N ASP A 25 -10.42 15.95 9.89
CA ASP A 25 -11.65 16.00 10.68
C ASP A 25 -12.05 14.60 11.19
N GLN A 26 -11.80 13.55 10.41
CA GLN A 26 -11.96 12.15 10.86
C GLN A 26 -10.96 11.78 11.97
N CYS A 27 -9.78 12.40 11.98
CA CYS A 27 -8.80 12.25 13.05
C CYS A 27 -9.13 13.11 14.29
N VAL A 28 -9.90 14.18 14.12
CA VAL A 28 -10.29 15.15 15.16
C VAL A 28 -11.70 14.84 15.67
N GLY A 29 -11.86 13.66 16.27
CA GLY A 29 -13.06 13.32 17.06
C GLY A 29 -13.17 14.14 18.36
N LYS A 30 -14.38 14.24 18.92
CA LYS A 30 -14.69 15.08 20.10
C LYS A 30 -14.23 14.53 21.46
N ASP A 31 -13.70 13.30 21.56
CA ASP A 31 -13.23 12.71 22.82
C ASP A 31 -11.98 11.83 22.60
N GLU A 32 -11.09 11.85 23.59
CA GLU A 32 -9.87 11.04 23.80
C GLU A 32 -8.59 11.41 22.99
N ASP A 33 -7.76 12.28 23.60
CA ASP A 33 -6.46 12.74 23.11
C ASP A 33 -5.49 11.61 22.69
N GLU A 34 -5.60 10.41 23.27
CA GLU A 34 -4.75 9.24 22.94
C GLU A 34 -5.15 8.54 21.63
N ILE A 35 -6.44 8.38 21.36
CA ILE A 35 -6.94 7.80 20.09
C ILE A 35 -6.57 8.74 18.93
N ARG A 36 -6.69 10.06 19.14
CA ARG A 36 -6.25 11.09 18.19
C ARG A 36 -4.77 10.95 17.84
N SER A 37 -3.92 10.78 18.85
CA SER A 37 -2.47 10.67 18.64
C SER A 37 -2.09 9.39 17.88
N SER A 38 -2.78 8.27 18.13
CA SER A 38 -2.48 7.00 17.47
C SER A 38 -2.95 6.96 16.02
N LEU A 39 -4.14 7.50 15.72
CA LEU A 39 -4.67 7.58 14.35
C LEU A 39 -3.82 8.51 13.47
N LEU A 40 -3.47 9.71 13.98
CA LEU A 40 -2.58 10.62 13.26
C LEU A 40 -1.20 10.01 13.02
N SER A 41 -0.68 9.26 13.99
CA SER A 41 0.59 8.53 13.82
C SER A 41 0.50 7.44 12.76
N ALA A 42 -0.63 6.73 12.68
CA ALA A 42 -0.88 5.73 11.64
C ALA A 42 -0.93 6.38 10.25
N PHE A 43 -1.70 7.45 10.07
CA PHE A 43 -1.74 8.19 8.81
C PHE A 43 -0.36 8.74 8.42
N HIS A 44 0.36 9.35 9.37
CA HIS A 44 1.71 9.84 9.13
C HIS A 44 2.64 8.70 8.66
N LEU A 45 2.56 7.52 9.28
CA LEU A 45 3.35 6.36 8.88
C LEU A 45 3.02 5.90 7.46
N ILE A 46 1.74 5.84 7.10
CA ILE A 46 1.27 5.45 5.76
C ILE A 46 1.74 6.47 4.71
N VAL A 47 1.52 7.76 4.96
CA VAL A 47 1.93 8.84 4.06
C VAL A 47 3.45 8.90 3.91
N SER A 48 4.20 8.75 5.00
CA SER A 48 5.67 8.68 4.95
C SER A 48 6.16 7.48 4.15
N ALA A 49 5.46 6.35 4.21
CA ALA A 49 5.78 5.20 3.38
C ALA A 49 5.48 5.49 1.90
N MET A 50 4.36 6.13 1.58
CA MET A 50 4.04 6.54 0.21
C MET A 50 5.07 7.52 -0.36
N ASP A 51 5.53 8.48 0.43
CA ASP A 51 6.60 9.44 0.09
C ASP A 51 7.97 8.73 -0.11
N GLY A 52 8.19 7.62 0.60
CA GLY A 52 9.38 6.79 0.43
C GLY A 52 9.39 5.92 -0.84
N MET A 53 8.29 5.88 -1.60
CA MET A 53 8.22 5.18 -2.89
C MET A 53 8.75 6.06 -4.02
N THR A 54 9.08 5.46 -5.17
CA THR A 54 9.35 6.25 -6.38
C THR A 54 8.05 6.87 -6.90
N ASP A 55 8.13 8.00 -7.62
CA ASP A 55 6.96 8.60 -8.28
C ASP A 55 6.20 7.59 -9.16
N GLU A 56 6.95 6.74 -9.86
CA GLU A 56 6.39 5.66 -10.66
C GLU A 56 5.69 4.61 -9.79
N GLY A 57 6.30 4.19 -8.67
CA GLY A 57 5.72 3.24 -7.73
C GLY A 57 4.43 3.77 -7.10
N LEU A 58 4.41 5.05 -6.73
CA LEU A 58 3.22 5.71 -6.21
C LEU A 58 2.11 5.82 -7.25
N SER A 59 2.45 6.15 -8.50
CA SER A 59 1.51 6.18 -9.62
C SER A 59 0.88 4.80 -9.88
N VAL A 60 1.69 3.74 -9.90
CA VAL A 60 1.20 2.38 -10.06
C VAL A 60 0.32 1.97 -8.87
N LEU A 61 0.72 2.27 -7.63
CA LEU A 61 -0.10 2.01 -6.44
C LEU A 61 -1.45 2.73 -6.51
N GLY A 62 -1.47 3.99 -6.97
CA GLY A 62 -2.71 4.74 -7.21
C GLY A 62 -3.63 4.08 -8.23
N SER A 63 -3.08 3.40 -9.25
CA SER A 63 -3.88 2.61 -10.20
C SER A 63 -4.40 1.28 -9.64
N CYS A 64 -3.88 0.85 -8.47
CA CYS A 64 -4.21 -0.40 -7.78
C CYS A 64 -4.99 -0.17 -6.47
N CYS A 65 -5.54 1.03 -6.22
CA CYS A 65 -6.09 1.42 -4.92
C CYS A 65 -7.55 1.03 -4.68
N SER A 66 -8.15 0.14 -5.49
CA SER A 66 -9.51 -0.34 -5.21
C SER A 66 -9.49 -1.40 -4.09
N PRO A 67 -10.53 -1.49 -3.24
CA PRO A 67 -10.51 -2.40 -2.09
C PRO A 67 -10.18 -3.87 -2.41
N PRO A 68 -10.75 -4.49 -3.47
CA PRO A 68 -10.42 -5.89 -3.81
C PRO A 68 -8.95 -6.06 -4.23
N VAL A 69 -8.38 -5.04 -4.88
CA VAL A 69 -6.99 -5.05 -5.33
C VAL A 69 -6.05 -4.84 -4.15
N LEU A 70 -6.34 -3.89 -3.25
CA LEU A 70 -5.56 -3.66 -2.03
C LEU A 70 -5.52 -4.91 -1.14
N LEU A 71 -6.63 -5.66 -1.04
CA LEU A 71 -6.67 -6.94 -0.34
C LEU A 71 -5.73 -7.97 -0.99
N ALA A 72 -5.76 -8.09 -2.32
CA ALA A 72 -4.87 -8.99 -3.05
C ALA A 72 -3.39 -8.61 -2.88
N LEU A 73 -3.06 -7.32 -2.99
CA LEU A 73 -1.72 -6.80 -2.74
C LEU A 73 -1.26 -7.07 -1.30
N GLN A 74 -2.14 -6.92 -0.31
CA GLN A 74 -1.85 -7.23 1.08
C GLN A 74 -1.47 -8.71 1.27
N ILE A 75 -2.21 -9.63 0.66
CA ILE A 75 -1.89 -11.07 0.70
C ILE A 75 -0.49 -11.33 0.13
N LEU A 76 -0.19 -10.75 -1.04
CA LEU A 76 1.12 -10.89 -1.67
C LEU A 76 2.25 -10.32 -0.79
N VAL A 77 2.06 -9.13 -0.21
CA VAL A 77 3.04 -8.51 0.70
C VAL A 77 3.29 -9.36 1.94
N GLN A 78 2.24 -9.92 2.55
CA GLN A 78 2.36 -10.80 3.71
C GLN A 78 3.13 -12.07 3.35
N HIS A 79 2.90 -12.60 2.15
CA HIS A 79 3.61 -13.76 1.63
C HIS A 79 5.11 -13.48 1.41
N VAL A 80 5.46 -12.33 0.82
CA VAL A 80 6.86 -11.87 0.71
C VAL A 80 7.51 -11.82 2.09
N ALA A 81 6.82 -11.21 3.07
CA ALA A 81 7.35 -11.01 4.42
C ALA A 81 7.53 -12.32 5.19
N ALA A 82 6.68 -13.33 4.94
CA ALA A 82 6.80 -14.64 5.55
C ALA A 82 8.04 -15.41 5.07
N GLY A 83 8.49 -15.16 3.84
CA GLY A 83 9.72 -15.74 3.30
C GLY A 83 9.70 -17.28 3.21
N SER A 84 8.52 -17.91 3.13
CA SER A 84 8.38 -19.38 3.13
C SER A 84 8.87 -20.03 1.83
N GLY A 85 8.96 -19.26 0.75
CA GLY A 85 9.27 -19.78 -0.59
C GLY A 85 8.13 -20.61 -1.20
N GLU A 86 6.96 -20.62 -0.57
CA GLU A 86 5.78 -21.30 -1.07
C GLU A 86 5.16 -20.54 -2.25
N THR A 87 4.38 -21.25 -3.05
CA THR A 87 3.66 -20.71 -4.21
C THR A 87 2.25 -20.29 -3.81
N LEU A 88 1.75 -19.19 -4.36
CA LEU A 88 0.36 -18.76 -4.20
C LEU A 88 -0.45 -19.12 -5.46
N SER A 89 -1.73 -19.46 -5.27
CA SER A 89 -2.65 -19.69 -6.37
C SER A 89 -3.56 -18.49 -6.56
N LEU A 90 -3.65 -17.98 -7.79
CA LEU A 90 -4.67 -16.99 -8.15
C LEU A 90 -6.09 -17.52 -8.08
N ARG A 91 -6.27 -18.84 -7.95
CA ARG A 91 -7.59 -19.42 -7.76
C ARG A 91 -8.13 -19.17 -6.35
N ASP A 92 -7.27 -18.74 -5.42
CA ASP A 92 -7.67 -18.33 -4.09
C ASP A 92 -8.56 -17.09 -4.17
N ALA A 93 -9.67 -17.09 -3.42
CA ALA A 93 -10.69 -16.04 -3.53
C ALA A 93 -10.15 -14.62 -3.30
N GLY A 94 -9.10 -14.47 -2.49
CA GLY A 94 -8.44 -13.19 -2.24
C GLY A 94 -7.49 -12.72 -3.34
N LEU A 95 -7.09 -13.61 -4.27
CA LEU A 95 -6.15 -13.31 -5.35
C LEU A 95 -6.79 -13.38 -6.74
N ALA A 96 -7.99 -13.95 -6.89
CA ALA A 96 -8.68 -14.14 -8.16
C ALA A 96 -8.79 -12.89 -9.05
N ILE A 97 -8.85 -11.69 -8.44
CA ILE A 97 -8.87 -10.43 -9.18
C ILE A 97 -7.62 -10.24 -10.06
N LEU A 98 -6.47 -10.75 -9.61
CA LEU A 98 -5.19 -10.67 -10.32
C LEU A 98 -5.07 -11.68 -11.49
N THR A 99 -6.13 -12.45 -11.79
CA THR A 99 -6.20 -13.21 -13.05
C THR A 99 -6.38 -12.31 -14.27
N GLU A 100 -6.86 -11.07 -14.06
CA GLU A 100 -6.91 -10.05 -15.08
C GLU A 100 -5.48 -9.60 -15.45
N GLU A 101 -5.12 -9.76 -16.73
CA GLU A 101 -3.76 -9.58 -17.21
C GLU A 101 -3.23 -8.15 -17.00
N GLU A 102 -4.05 -7.12 -17.26
CA GLU A 102 -3.63 -5.74 -17.03
C GLU A 102 -3.34 -5.45 -15.56
N LEU A 103 -4.17 -6.00 -14.66
CA LEU A 103 -4.00 -5.83 -13.22
C LEU A 103 -2.80 -6.60 -12.70
N TYR A 104 -2.57 -7.81 -13.23
CA TYR A 104 -1.38 -8.59 -12.95
C TYR A 104 -0.11 -7.82 -13.32
N GLN A 105 -0.05 -7.25 -14.53
CA GLN A 105 1.10 -6.47 -14.98
C GLN A 105 1.37 -5.24 -14.12
N ARG A 106 0.31 -4.54 -13.66
CA ARG A 106 0.46 -3.43 -12.71
C ARG A 106 1.00 -3.92 -11.35
N THR A 107 0.52 -5.07 -10.88
CA THR A 107 0.96 -5.69 -9.63
C THR A 107 2.43 -6.14 -9.71
N GLU A 108 2.82 -6.83 -10.79
CA GLU A 108 4.20 -7.21 -11.06
C GLU A 108 5.11 -5.98 -11.08
N ARG A 109 4.71 -4.92 -11.81
CA ARG A 109 5.47 -3.67 -11.87
C ARG A 109 5.63 -3.01 -10.50
N LEU A 110 4.56 -2.97 -9.68
CA LEU A 110 4.60 -2.40 -8.33
C LEU A 110 5.64 -3.12 -7.45
N PHE A 111 5.67 -4.44 -7.51
CA PHE A 111 6.60 -5.27 -6.75
C PHE A 111 8.04 -5.09 -7.27
N ALA A 112 8.22 -5.05 -8.59
CA ALA A 112 9.53 -4.83 -9.21
C ALA A 112 10.12 -3.47 -8.81
N LEU A 113 9.31 -2.40 -8.80
CA LEU A 113 9.71 -1.06 -8.32
C LEU A 113 10.08 -1.03 -6.83
N SER A 114 9.66 -2.06 -6.09
CA SER A 114 9.97 -2.26 -4.67
C SER A 114 11.07 -3.30 -4.45
N ASN A 115 11.79 -3.69 -5.50
CA ASN A 115 12.84 -4.73 -5.50
C ASN A 115 12.35 -6.14 -5.10
N VAL A 116 11.12 -6.48 -5.47
CA VAL A 116 10.53 -7.81 -5.28
C VAL A 116 10.16 -8.41 -6.63
N GLU A 117 10.60 -9.63 -6.92
CA GLU A 117 10.19 -10.34 -8.14
C GLU A 117 8.91 -11.13 -7.91
N LEU A 118 7.94 -10.95 -8.79
CA LEU A 118 6.79 -11.84 -8.93
C LEU A 118 6.98 -12.67 -10.18
N THR A 119 6.86 -14.00 -10.08
CA THR A 119 7.02 -14.90 -11.24
C THR A 119 5.78 -15.76 -11.43
N ARG A 120 5.20 -15.73 -12.64
CA ARG A 120 4.15 -16.67 -13.05
C ARG A 120 4.75 -18.01 -13.44
N LEU A 121 4.35 -19.05 -12.73
CA LEU A 121 4.86 -20.39 -12.95
C LEU A 121 4.18 -21.06 -14.15
N ASN A 122 2.86 -20.91 -14.26
CA ASN A 122 2.05 -21.63 -15.23
C ASN A 122 0.94 -20.73 -15.80
N GLU A 123 0.42 -21.09 -16.98
CA GLU A 123 -0.78 -20.48 -17.58
C GLU A 123 -2.02 -20.61 -16.66
N ASP A 124 -1.98 -21.59 -15.74
CA ASP A 124 -3.02 -21.91 -14.75
C ASP A 124 -3.10 -20.98 -13.53
N ALA A 125 -2.40 -19.85 -13.58
CA ALA A 125 -2.54 -18.77 -12.61
C ALA A 125 -1.92 -19.11 -11.23
N GLU A 126 -0.79 -19.79 -11.21
CA GLU A 126 0.06 -19.96 -10.01
C GLU A 126 1.25 -19.01 -10.09
N PHE A 127 1.58 -18.36 -8.97
CA PHE A 127 2.75 -17.51 -8.87
C PHE A 127 3.70 -18.00 -7.78
N THR A 128 5.00 -17.83 -8.03
CA THR A 128 5.99 -17.76 -6.96
C THR A 128 6.33 -16.31 -6.71
N VAL A 129 6.31 -15.92 -5.45
CA VAL A 129 6.98 -14.70 -5.01
C VAL A 129 8.46 -15.05 -4.85
N THR A 130 9.26 -14.72 -5.86
CA THR A 130 10.62 -15.25 -5.96
C THR A 130 11.60 -14.27 -5.34
N SER A 131 11.62 -14.24 -4.01
CA SER A 131 12.66 -13.61 -3.18
C SER A 131 12.83 -12.08 -3.32
N VAL A 132 13.20 -11.44 -2.21
CA VAL A 132 13.63 -10.04 -2.20
C VAL A 132 14.99 -9.97 -2.91
N ILE A 133 15.02 -9.44 -4.13
CA ILE A 133 16.20 -9.46 -5.01
C ILE A 133 17.36 -8.66 -4.40
N CYS A 134 17.06 -7.62 -3.63
CA CYS A 134 18.05 -6.68 -3.08
C CYS A 134 17.82 -6.38 -1.59
N PRO A 135 18.84 -6.49 -0.72
CA PRO A 135 18.74 -5.98 0.65
C PRO A 135 18.53 -4.46 0.61
N GLY A 136 17.34 -4.02 1.01
CA GLY A 136 16.94 -2.62 1.00
C GLY A 136 15.63 -2.41 1.76
N HIS A 137 15.24 -1.17 2.01
CA HIS A 137 14.03 -0.84 2.75
C HIS A 137 12.77 -0.73 1.87
N LEU A 138 12.90 -0.74 0.53
CA LEU A 138 11.76 -0.57 -0.38
C LEU A 138 10.64 -1.61 -0.21
N PRO A 139 10.91 -2.92 -0.01
CA PRO A 139 9.84 -3.88 0.30
C PRO A 139 9.08 -3.54 1.58
N LEU A 140 9.78 -3.02 2.61
CA LEU A 140 9.16 -2.59 3.86
C LEU A 140 8.31 -1.33 3.65
N VAL A 141 8.82 -0.36 2.88
CA VAL A 141 8.09 0.85 2.52
C VAL A 141 6.79 0.52 1.78
N MET A 142 6.87 -0.31 0.72
CA MET A 142 5.68 -0.81 0.02
C MET A 142 4.73 -1.56 0.96
N SER A 143 5.27 -2.40 1.85
CA SER A 143 4.47 -3.17 2.80
C SER A 143 3.67 -2.27 3.74
N ILE A 144 4.28 -1.20 4.27
CA ILE A 144 3.58 -0.23 5.14
C ILE A 144 2.47 0.48 4.36
N ALA A 145 2.75 0.96 3.14
CA ALA A 145 1.78 1.65 2.32
C ALA A 145 0.58 0.75 1.97
N VAL A 146 0.83 -0.45 1.45
CA VAL A 146 -0.22 -1.40 1.04
C VAL A 146 -1.05 -1.87 2.23
N ASN A 147 -0.42 -2.29 3.34
CA ASN A 147 -1.16 -2.73 4.52
C ASN A 147 -1.99 -1.59 5.12
N GLY A 148 -1.41 -0.38 5.17
CA GLY A 148 -2.11 0.80 5.66
C GLY A 148 -3.35 1.13 4.85
N LEU A 149 -3.21 1.18 3.52
CA LEU A 149 -4.33 1.45 2.61
C LEU A 149 -5.40 0.35 2.69
N ALA A 150 -5.01 -0.93 2.72
CA ALA A 150 -5.96 -2.05 2.86
C ALA A 150 -6.74 -2.02 4.18
N CYS A 151 -6.17 -1.45 5.26
CA CYS A 151 -6.87 -1.27 6.52
C CYS A 151 -7.87 -0.10 6.52
N LEU A 152 -7.77 0.84 5.58
CA LEU A 152 -8.64 2.01 5.49
C LEU A 152 -9.91 1.75 4.67
N GLY A 153 -9.96 0.70 3.84
CA GLY A 153 -11.15 0.35 3.05
C GLY A 153 -10.93 -0.69 1.97
#